data_AF-A0A8S3QSA9-F1
#
_entry.id   AF-A0A8S3QSA9-F1
#
_cell.length_a   1.000
_cell.length_b   1.000
_cell.length_c   1.000
_cell.angle_alpha   90.00
_cell.angle_beta   90.00
_cell.angle_gamma   90.00
#
_symmetry.space_group_name_H-M   'P 1'
#
loop_
_entity.id
_entity.type
_entity.pdbx_description
1 polymer ?
#
loop_
_entity_poly.entity_id
_entity_poly.type
_entity_poly.pdbx_seq_one_letter_code
_entity_poly.pdbx_strand_id
1 'polypeptide(L)'
;MQFLWIFYSIHIYVSIIYGLEQTICHMDTDTISCALYSVMTITSSTYGRNDGTTCADGHGPYSSGFNCTMDSTDWVTQKCQNKQTCSFEPRTIGIDPCPNKYKYMTVSYTCSDIDECASTPCQNGGTCADLINRYTCTCDSGYKGILCDESK
;
A
#
# COMPACT_ATOMS: atom_id res chain seq x y z
N MET A 1 -3.17 -30.48 -4.60
CA MET A 1 -3.74 -29.26 -5.23
C MET A 1 -4.83 -28.57 -4.38
N GLN A 2 -5.48 -29.24 -3.41
CA GLN A 2 -6.52 -28.63 -2.56
C GLN A 2 -5.96 -27.79 -1.39
N PHE A 3 -4.74 -28.08 -0.92
CA PHE A 3 -4.10 -27.35 0.19
C PHE A 3 -3.64 -25.94 -0.18
N LEU A 4 -3.21 -25.69 -1.42
CA LEU A 4 -2.75 -24.37 -1.88
C LEU A 4 -3.85 -23.30 -1.84
N TRP A 5 -5.10 -23.66 -2.15
CA TRP A 5 -6.24 -22.75 -2.10
C TRP A 5 -6.61 -22.33 -0.67
N ILE A 6 -6.42 -23.21 0.31
CA ILE A 6 -6.71 -22.92 1.72
C ILE A 6 -5.67 -21.95 2.29
N PHE A 7 -4.37 -22.17 2.02
CA PHE A 7 -3.32 -21.23 2.43
C PHE A 7 -3.45 -19.86 1.76
N TYR A 8 -3.83 -19.83 0.46
CA TYR A 8 -4.09 -18.60 -0.27
C TYR A 8 -5.25 -17.81 0.31
N SER A 9 -6.40 -18.47 0.57
CA SER A 9 -7.55 -17.83 1.20
C SER A 9 -7.28 -17.37 2.63
N ILE A 10 -6.47 -18.11 3.41
CA ILE A 10 -6.09 -17.70 4.77
C ILE A 10 -5.13 -16.49 4.75
N HIS A 11 -4.10 -16.48 3.89
CA HIS A 11 -3.23 -15.31 3.74
C HIS A 11 -4.00 -14.07 3.28
N ILE A 12 -4.90 -14.23 2.29
CA ILE A 12 -5.78 -13.16 1.83
C ILE A 12 -6.67 -12.64 2.98
N TYR A 13 -7.30 -13.53 3.74
CA TYR A 13 -8.17 -13.14 4.85
C TYR A 13 -7.40 -12.47 6.00
N VAL A 14 -6.15 -12.89 6.26
CA VAL A 14 -5.26 -12.24 7.24
C VAL A 14 -4.82 -10.86 6.74
N SER A 15 -4.46 -10.70 5.47
CA SER A 15 -4.11 -9.40 4.86
C SER A 15 -5.28 -8.40 4.80
N ILE A 16 -6.52 -8.90 4.77
CA ILE A 16 -7.74 -8.06 4.74
C ILE A 16 -8.13 -7.59 6.16
N ILE A 17 -7.81 -8.36 7.21
CA ILE A 17 -8.14 -8.03 8.61
C ILE A 17 -6.97 -7.35 9.33
N TYR A 18 -5.74 -7.70 8.99
CA TYR A 18 -4.51 -7.18 9.56
C TYR A 18 -3.71 -6.60 8.39
N GLY A 19 -3.45 -5.29 8.40
CA GLY A 19 -2.74 -4.60 7.32
C GLY A 19 -1.45 -5.32 6.89
N LEU A 20 -1.03 -5.06 5.65
CA LEU A 20 0.22 -5.58 5.11
C LEU A 20 1.40 -4.91 5.82
N GLU A 21 2.36 -5.70 6.27
CA GLU A 21 3.60 -5.21 6.89
C GLU A 21 4.81 -5.65 6.05
N GLN A 22 5.75 -4.74 5.82
CA GLN A 22 7.00 -5.01 5.11
C GLN A 22 8.18 -4.35 5.82
N THR A 23 9.34 -5.03 5.82
CA THR A 23 10.57 -4.53 6.41
C THR A 23 11.64 -4.42 5.33
N ILE A 24 12.22 -3.22 5.19
CA ILE A 24 13.18 -2.88 4.15
C ILE A 24 14.46 -2.39 4.80
N CYS A 25 15.59 -3.05 4.53
CA CYS A 25 16.86 -2.66 5.11
C CYS A 25 17.38 -1.34 4.50
N HIS A 26 18.20 -0.59 5.24
CA HIS A 26 18.57 0.79 4.91
C HIS A 26 19.08 1.03 3.49
N MET A 27 19.92 0.13 2.98
CA MET A 27 20.58 0.23 1.66
C MET A 27 19.90 -0.63 0.59
N ASP A 28 18.78 -1.26 0.93
CA ASP A 28 18.07 -2.13 0.00
C ASP A 28 16.96 -1.33 -0.66
N THR A 29 16.77 -1.56 -1.96
CA THR A 29 15.58 -1.10 -2.66
C THR A 29 14.58 -2.24 -2.66
N ASP A 30 13.38 -1.98 -2.16
CA ASP A 30 12.30 -2.95 -2.15
C ASP A 30 11.02 -2.33 -2.72
N THR A 31 10.06 -3.17 -3.06
CA THR A 31 8.79 -2.79 -3.69
C THR A 31 7.61 -3.31 -2.88
N ILE A 32 6.84 -2.38 -2.31
CA ILE A 32 5.51 -2.70 -1.77
C ILE A 32 4.46 -2.61 -2.88
N SER A 33 3.48 -3.50 -2.85
CA SER A 33 2.50 -3.61 -3.94
C SER A 33 1.13 -4.08 -3.45
N CYS A 34 0.10 -3.59 -4.14
CA CYS A 34 -1.27 -4.06 -4.02
C CYS A 34 -1.66 -4.97 -5.19
N ALA A 35 -2.82 -5.62 -5.07
CA ALA A 35 -3.42 -6.38 -6.15
C ALA A 35 -3.72 -5.50 -7.38
N LEU A 36 -4.08 -6.14 -8.50
CA LEU A 36 -4.50 -5.44 -9.71
C LEU A 36 -5.68 -4.52 -9.41
N TYR A 37 -5.58 -3.26 -9.85
CA TYR A 37 -6.61 -2.21 -9.73
C TYR A 37 -6.92 -1.75 -8.30
N SER A 38 -6.05 -2.08 -7.35
CA SER A 38 -6.11 -1.55 -5.99
C SER A 38 -4.98 -0.55 -5.74
N VAL A 39 -5.20 0.38 -4.83
CA VAL A 39 -4.20 1.36 -4.37
C VAL A 39 -3.88 1.18 -2.90
N MET A 40 -2.64 1.52 -2.52
CA MET A 40 -2.20 1.43 -1.15
C MET A 40 -2.55 2.68 -0.34
N THR A 41 -2.94 2.45 0.90
CA THR A 41 -3.03 3.46 1.96
C THR A 41 -2.01 3.13 3.03
N ILE A 42 -1.07 4.05 3.25
CA ILE A 42 -0.03 3.88 4.28
C ILE A 42 -0.67 4.12 5.65
N THR A 43 -0.55 3.16 6.56
CA THR A 43 -1.15 3.26 7.90
C THR A 43 -0.13 3.68 8.95
N SER A 44 1.10 3.19 8.86
CA SER A 44 2.20 3.60 9.73
C SER A 44 3.55 3.21 9.12
N SER A 45 4.60 3.94 9.47
CA SER A 45 5.96 3.52 9.19
C SER A 45 6.93 3.97 10.28
N THR A 46 7.92 3.13 10.56
CA THR A 46 9.04 3.48 11.44
C THR A 46 10.36 3.27 10.73
N TYR A 47 11.32 4.16 10.97
CA TYR A 47 12.68 4.03 10.47
C TYR A 47 13.68 4.04 11.63
N GLY A 48 14.65 3.14 11.60
CA GLY A 48 15.66 3.02 12.64
C GLY A 48 15.98 1.57 12.93
N ARG A 49 15.98 1.22 14.22
CA ARG A 49 16.12 -0.15 14.70
C ARG A 49 15.33 -0.30 16.00
N ASN A 50 14.65 -1.42 16.18
CA ASN A 50 13.95 -1.82 17.41
C ASN A 50 14.37 -3.20 17.94
N ASP A 51 15.20 -3.95 17.20
CA ASP A 51 15.71 -5.24 17.63
C ASP A 51 17.15 -5.51 17.14
N GLY A 52 17.78 -6.52 17.73
CA GLY A 52 19.17 -6.87 17.48
C GLY A 52 19.41 -7.69 16.22
N THR A 53 18.40 -8.27 15.58
CA THR A 53 18.53 -9.34 14.58
C THR A 53 18.06 -8.96 13.18
N THR A 54 17.12 -8.04 13.05
CA THR A 54 16.57 -7.60 11.77
C THR A 54 17.64 -6.86 10.97
N CYS A 55 17.79 -7.22 9.68
CA CYS A 55 18.82 -6.67 8.80
C CYS A 55 20.24 -6.73 9.42
N ALA A 56 20.60 -7.85 10.06
CA ALA A 56 21.88 -8.02 10.75
C ALA A 56 23.02 -8.53 9.84
N ASP A 57 22.74 -8.90 8.60
CA ASP A 57 23.72 -9.47 7.66
C ASP A 57 24.88 -8.49 7.44
N GLY A 58 26.10 -8.89 7.82
CA GLY A 58 27.31 -8.07 7.72
C GLY A 58 27.42 -6.90 8.70
N HIS A 59 26.38 -6.63 9.49
CA HIS A 59 26.31 -5.53 10.46
C HIS A 59 26.19 -6.01 11.92
N GLY A 60 26.13 -7.34 12.11
CA GLY A 60 26.15 -8.06 13.38
C GLY A 60 24.80 -8.04 14.09
N PRO A 61 24.51 -9.05 14.94
CA PRO A 61 23.43 -8.91 15.89
C PRO A 61 23.82 -7.88 16.95
N TYR A 62 22.97 -6.87 17.19
CA TYR A 62 23.22 -5.87 18.23
C TYR A 62 22.72 -6.37 19.59
N SER A 63 23.61 -6.48 20.57
CA SER A 63 23.26 -6.90 21.94
C SER A 63 22.61 -5.80 22.78
N SER A 64 22.74 -4.53 22.37
CA SER A 64 22.17 -3.37 23.06
C SER A 64 22.14 -2.13 22.16
N GLY A 65 21.40 -1.09 22.60
CA GLY A 65 21.29 0.18 21.88
C GLY A 65 20.54 0.06 20.55
N PHE A 66 19.65 -0.93 20.46
CA PHE A 66 18.80 -1.21 19.30
C PHE A 66 17.39 -0.63 19.43
N ASN A 67 17.07 0.12 20.48
CA ASN A 67 15.76 0.76 20.65
C ASN A 67 15.83 2.23 20.21
N CYS A 68 15.91 2.44 18.91
CA CYS A 68 16.14 3.75 18.31
C CYS A 68 15.39 3.85 16.98
N THR A 69 14.11 4.22 17.08
CA THR A 69 13.20 4.40 15.96
C THR A 69 12.68 5.83 15.91
N MET A 70 12.31 6.25 14.71
CA MET A 70 11.51 7.46 14.47
C MET A 70 10.31 7.10 13.61
N ASP A 71 9.26 7.92 13.69
CA ASP A 71 8.14 7.85 12.77
C ASP A 71 8.59 8.33 11.37
N SER A 72 8.32 7.51 10.35
CA SER A 72 8.58 7.82 8.95
C SER A 72 7.32 7.77 8.09
N THR A 73 6.14 7.75 8.73
CA THR A 73 4.83 7.61 8.07
C THR A 73 4.64 8.66 6.99
N ASP A 74 4.82 9.95 7.29
CA ASP A 74 4.62 11.02 6.31
C ASP A 74 5.53 10.91 5.09
N TRP A 75 6.77 10.45 5.29
CA TRP A 75 7.73 10.29 4.20
C TRP A 75 7.31 9.15 3.27
N VAL A 76 6.86 8.02 3.82
CA VAL A 76 6.35 6.90 3.03
C VAL A 76 5.03 7.28 2.35
N THR A 77 4.12 7.97 3.06
CA THR A 77 2.86 8.48 2.50
C THR A 77 3.10 9.37 1.29
N GLN A 78 4.02 10.33 1.37
CA GLN A 78 4.37 11.20 0.25
C GLN A 78 4.90 10.43 -0.97
N LYS A 79 5.58 9.29 -0.74
CA LYS A 79 6.13 8.47 -1.83
C LYS A 79 5.14 7.47 -2.40
N CYS A 80 4.29 6.88 -1.56
CA CYS A 80 3.59 5.64 -1.88
C CYS A 80 2.05 5.74 -1.86
N GLN A 81 1.48 6.74 -1.18
CA GLN A 81 0.03 6.86 -1.07
C GLN A 81 -0.65 6.90 -2.43
N ASN A 82 -1.78 6.19 -2.55
CA ASN A 82 -2.59 6.10 -3.77
C ASN A 82 -1.85 5.49 -4.98
N LYS A 83 -0.78 4.73 -4.75
CA LYS A 83 -0.10 3.96 -5.80
C LYS A 83 -0.47 2.49 -5.68
N GLN A 84 -0.47 1.80 -6.82
CA GLN A 84 -0.56 0.33 -6.82
C GLN A 84 0.76 -0.31 -6.41
N THR A 85 1.88 0.24 -6.89
CA THR A 85 3.24 -0.22 -6.60
C THR A 85 4.09 0.96 -6.15
N CYS A 86 4.95 0.74 -5.16
CA CYS A 86 5.87 1.76 -4.68
C CYS A 86 7.22 1.13 -4.37
N SER A 87 8.26 1.57 -5.08
CA SER A 87 9.64 1.15 -4.85
C SER A 87 10.44 2.29 -4.26
N PHE A 88 11.18 2.04 -3.17
CA PHE A 88 12.04 3.04 -2.56
C PHE A 88 13.18 2.41 -1.76
N GLU A 89 14.19 3.23 -1.49
CA GLU A 89 15.34 2.89 -0.66
C GLU A 89 15.32 3.75 0.62
N PRO A 90 15.28 3.17 1.83
CA PRO A 90 15.14 3.93 3.08
C PRO A 90 16.25 4.96 3.30
N ARG A 91 17.47 4.78 2.78
CA ARG A 91 18.54 5.78 2.93
C ARG A 91 18.22 7.15 2.36
N THR A 92 17.27 7.22 1.43
CA THR A 92 16.86 8.49 0.81
C THR A 92 16.03 9.37 1.72
N ILE A 93 15.73 8.94 2.96
CA ILE A 93 15.04 9.76 3.98
C ILE A 93 15.91 10.91 4.51
N GLY A 94 17.24 10.81 4.43
CA GLY A 94 18.16 11.88 4.79
C GLY A 94 18.25 12.19 6.29
N ILE A 95 17.73 11.31 7.14
CA ILE A 95 17.75 11.42 8.62
C ILE A 95 18.43 10.17 9.18
N ASP A 96 19.20 10.32 10.26
CA ASP A 96 19.80 9.20 10.99
C ASP A 96 19.35 9.19 12.46
N PRO A 97 18.32 8.38 12.82
CA PRO A 97 17.85 8.26 14.21
C PRO A 97 18.82 7.45 15.09
N CYS A 98 19.77 6.73 14.51
CA CYS A 98 20.72 5.90 15.26
C CYS A 98 22.09 5.80 14.59
N PRO A 99 23.01 6.72 14.96
CA PRO A 99 24.38 6.70 14.49
C PRO A 99 25.07 5.38 14.79
N ASN A 100 25.90 4.91 13.84
CA ASN A 100 26.68 3.68 13.93
C ASN A 100 25.86 2.38 14.06
N LYS A 101 24.56 2.43 13.73
CA LYS A 101 23.70 1.25 13.65
C LYS A 101 23.16 1.13 12.23
N TYR A 102 23.14 -0.10 11.72
CA TYR A 102 22.46 -0.40 10.47
C TYR A 102 20.95 -0.35 10.70
N LYS A 103 20.21 0.32 9.84
CA LYS A 103 18.79 0.65 10.04
C LYS A 103 17.91 -0.19 9.13
N TYR A 104 16.62 -0.20 9.43
CA TYR A 104 15.56 -0.68 8.56
C TYR A 104 14.34 0.19 8.71
N MET A 105 13.47 0.11 7.72
CA MET A 105 12.17 0.72 7.72
C MET A 105 11.12 -0.38 7.80
N THR A 106 10.18 -0.26 8.72
CA THR A 106 8.98 -1.09 8.76
C THR A 106 7.82 -0.25 8.24
N VAL A 107 7.04 -0.79 7.32
CA VAL A 107 5.91 -0.11 6.68
C VAL A 107 4.67 -0.97 6.82
N SER A 108 3.62 -0.39 7.37
CA SER A 108 2.28 -0.96 7.41
C SER A 108 1.38 -0.22 6.44
N TYR A 109 0.59 -0.96 5.65
CA TYR A 109 -0.32 -0.40 4.66
C TYR A 109 -1.52 -1.30 4.41
N THR A 110 -2.58 -0.75 3.86
CA THR A 110 -3.75 -1.49 3.38
C THR A 110 -3.92 -1.26 1.90
N CYS A 111 -4.65 -2.16 1.23
CA CYS A 111 -5.01 -2.01 -0.17
C CYS A 111 -6.53 -1.93 -0.29
N SER A 112 -7.03 -0.97 -1.07
CA SER A 112 -8.44 -0.85 -1.40
C SER A 112 -8.62 -0.79 -2.91
N ASP A 113 -9.76 -1.28 -3.38
CA ASP A 113 -10.17 -1.10 -4.78
C ASP A 113 -10.26 0.40 -5.11
N ILE A 114 -9.95 0.74 -6.36
CA ILE A 114 -10.16 2.10 -6.85
C ILE A 114 -11.66 2.25 -7.15
N ASP A 115 -12.31 3.24 -6.55
CA ASP A 115 -13.69 3.58 -6.88
C ASP A 115 -13.70 4.46 -8.14
N GLU A 116 -13.98 3.88 -9.30
CA GLU A 116 -14.08 4.64 -10.55
C GLU A 116 -15.34 5.51 -10.62
N CYS A 117 -16.34 5.22 -9.79
CA CYS A 117 -17.54 6.05 -9.65
C CYS A 117 -17.31 7.30 -8.78
N ALA A 118 -16.20 7.40 -8.04
CA ALA A 118 -15.90 8.55 -7.16
C ALA A 118 -15.84 9.90 -7.91
N SER A 119 -15.55 9.88 -9.22
CA SER A 119 -15.55 11.07 -10.08
C SER A 119 -16.94 11.48 -10.58
N THR A 120 -17.99 10.74 -10.21
CA THR A 120 -19.38 10.91 -10.68
C THR A 120 -19.50 10.99 -12.22
N PRO A 121 -19.04 9.97 -12.97
CA PRO A 121 -18.93 10.06 -14.41
C PRO A 121 -20.27 9.99 -15.17
N CYS A 122 -21.31 9.39 -14.57
CA CYS A 122 -22.63 9.26 -15.20
C CYS A 122 -23.42 10.56 -15.12
N GLN A 123 -23.87 11.08 -16.27
CA GLN A 123 -24.63 12.33 -16.38
C GLN A 123 -26.14 12.09 -16.31
N ASN A 124 -26.90 13.18 -16.25
CA ASN A 124 -28.35 13.21 -16.40
C ASN A 124 -29.11 12.24 -15.46
N GLY A 125 -28.63 12.08 -14.23
CA GLY A 125 -29.24 11.19 -13.24
C GLY A 125 -28.85 9.72 -13.36
N GLY A 126 -27.96 9.37 -14.30
CA GLY A 126 -27.50 8.00 -14.48
C GLY A 126 -26.85 7.41 -13.22
N THR A 127 -27.16 6.14 -12.93
CA THR A 127 -26.59 5.42 -11.79
C THR A 127 -25.26 4.77 -12.18
N CYS A 128 -24.19 5.09 -11.45
CA CYS A 128 -22.86 4.51 -11.65
C CYS A 128 -22.74 3.17 -10.90
N ALA A 129 -22.24 2.15 -11.56
CA ALA A 129 -21.81 0.90 -10.96
C ALA A 129 -20.30 0.74 -11.15
N ASP A 130 -19.61 0.70 -10.02
CA ASP A 130 -18.16 0.50 -9.89
C ASP A 130 -17.78 -0.94 -10.24
N LEU A 131 -16.69 -1.13 -10.99
CA LEU A 131 -16.20 -2.44 -11.44
C LEU A 131 -14.67 -2.38 -11.55
N ILE A 132 -14.03 -3.55 -11.64
CA ILE A 132 -12.58 -3.62 -11.77
C ILE A 132 -12.06 -2.80 -12.98
N ASN A 133 -11.33 -1.70 -12.70
CA ASN A 133 -10.71 -0.80 -13.68
C ASN A 133 -11.69 -0.06 -14.61
N ARG A 134 -12.97 -0.01 -14.27
CA ARG A 134 -14.01 0.55 -15.15
C ARG A 134 -15.28 0.81 -14.38
N TYR A 135 -16.13 1.67 -14.91
CA TYR A 135 -17.49 1.82 -14.42
C TYR A 135 -18.50 1.54 -15.53
N THR A 136 -19.76 1.34 -15.14
CA THR A 136 -20.89 1.33 -16.07
C THR A 136 -21.96 2.29 -15.59
N CYS A 137 -22.61 2.98 -16.53
CA CYS A 137 -23.73 3.86 -16.24
C CYS A 137 -25.05 3.21 -16.65
N THR A 138 -26.02 3.18 -15.73
CA THR A 138 -27.41 2.86 -16.03
C THR A 138 -28.15 4.17 -16.24
N CYS A 139 -28.57 4.44 -17.48
CA CYS A 139 -29.21 5.70 -17.83
C CYS A 139 -30.70 5.72 -17.50
N ASP A 140 -31.14 6.86 -16.97
CA ASP A 140 -32.55 7.16 -16.79
C ASP A 140 -33.31 7.24 -18.12
N SER A 141 -34.64 7.21 -18.02
CA SER A 141 -35.52 7.35 -19.18
C SER A 141 -35.25 8.67 -19.91
N GLY A 142 -35.16 8.62 -21.24
CA GLY A 142 -34.83 9.78 -22.07
C GLY A 142 -33.35 9.98 -22.36
N TYR A 143 -32.43 9.22 -21.72
CA TYR A 143 -30.99 9.33 -21.97
C TYR A 143 -30.34 8.02 -22.42
N LYS A 144 -29.23 8.12 -23.17
CA LYS A 144 -28.39 7.03 -23.68
C LYS A 144 -26.92 7.48 -23.74
N GLY A 145 -26.05 6.61 -24.24
CA GLY A 145 -24.60 6.82 -24.28
C GLY A 145 -23.92 6.14 -23.09
N ILE A 146 -22.59 5.99 -23.16
CA ILE A 146 -21.78 5.37 -22.09
C ILE A 146 -21.86 6.20 -20.81
N LEU A 147 -21.99 7.52 -20.95
CA LEU A 147 -22.06 8.47 -19.84
C LEU A 147 -23.48 9.01 -19.60
N CYS A 148 -24.49 8.48 -20.29
CA CYS A 148 -25.86 9.00 -20.25
C CYS A 148 -25.97 10.48 -20.67
N ASP A 149 -25.08 10.93 -21.54
CA ASP A 149 -24.93 12.31 -22.02
C ASP A 149 -25.76 12.64 -23.26
N GLU A 150 -26.31 11.62 -23.93
CA GLU A 150 -27.14 11.77 -25.12
C GLU A 150 -28.63 11.63 -24.81
N SER A 151 -29.48 12.45 -25.44
CA SER A 151 -30.93 12.23 -25.42
C SER A 151 -31.33 11.06 -26.33
N LYS A 152 -32.33 10.29 -25.91
CA LYS A 152 -32.97 9.22 -26.71
C LYS A 152 -33.90 9.77 -27.77
#